data_AF-A0A7Y1YAF5-F1
#
_entry.id   AF-A0A7Y1YAF5-F1
#
_cell.length_a   1.000
_cell.length_b   1.000
_cell.length_c   1.000
_cell.angle_alpha   90.00
_cell.angle_beta   90.00
_cell.angle_gamma   90.00
#
_symmetry.space_group_name_H-M   'P 1'
#
loop_
_entity.id
_entity.type
_entity.pdbx_description
1 polymer ?
#
loop_
_entity_poly.entity_id
_entity_poly.type
_entity_poly.pdbx_seq_one_letter_code
_entity_poly.pdbx_strand_id
1 'polypeptide(L)' 'VIDYLGLEPGPIVGEVMKVLYEHRIEHGPYSEEEAYRLLDEWRTEQD' A
#
# COMPACT_ATOMS: atom_id res chain seq x y z
N VAL A 1 1.50 -5.66 4.39
CA VAL A 1 2.30 -4.94 3.37
C VAL A 1 3.49 -5.76 2.92
N ILE A 2 4.55 -5.92 3.72
CA ILE A 2 5.75 -6.75 3.39
C ILE A 2 5.36 -8.17 2.97
N ASP A 3 4.73 -8.94 3.87
CA ASP A 3 4.34 -10.32 3.58
C ASP A 3 3.34 -10.44 2.41
N TYR A 4 2.39 -9.48 2.32
CA TYR A 4 1.38 -9.47 1.27
C TYR A 4 1.97 -9.21 -0.12
N LEU A 5 2.94 -8.29 -0.21
CA LEU A 5 3.59 -7.92 -1.47
C LEU A 5 4.85 -8.75 -1.77
N GLY A 6 5.29 -9.61 -0.84
CA GLY A 6 6.53 -10.36 -0.98
C GLY A 6 7.77 -9.47 -1.04
N LEU A 7 7.73 -8.31 -0.39
CA LEU A 7 8.83 -7.35 -0.38
C LEU A 7 9.80 -7.65 0.77
N GLU A 8 11.08 -7.37 0.56
CA GLU A 8 12.05 -7.28 1.65
C GLU A 8 11.98 -5.90 2.33
N PRO A 9 12.36 -5.76 3.60
CA PRO A 9 12.45 -4.47 4.27
C PRO A 9 13.38 -3.50 3.51
N GLY A 10 12.90 -2.30 3.17
CA GLY A 10 13.68 -1.33 2.42
C GLY A 10 12.87 -0.09 1.99
N PRO A 11 13.46 0.81 1.18
CA PRO A 11 12.83 2.05 0.75
C PRO A 11 11.46 1.87 0.09
N ILE A 12 11.31 0.81 -0.71
CA ILE A 12 10.07 0.48 -1.42
C ILE A 12 8.89 0.20 -0.47
N VAL A 13 9.16 -0.30 0.74
CA VAL A 13 8.13 -0.45 1.79
C VAL A 13 7.63 0.93 2.24
N GLY A 14 8.52 1.90 2.36
CA GLY A 14 8.16 3.28 2.69
C GLY A 14 7.28 3.93 1.61
N GLU A 15 7.59 3.66 0.34
CA GLU A 15 6.81 4.17 -0.80
C GLU A 15 5.38 3.65 -0.80
N VAL A 16 5.17 2.34 -0.65
CA VAL A 16 3.81 1.80 -0.61
C VAL A 16 3.05 2.18 0.68
N MET A 17 3.76 2.30 1.82
CA MET A 17 3.14 2.80 3.05
C MET A 17 2.67 4.25 2.90
N LYS A 18 3.37 5.07 2.11
CA LYS A 18 2.97 6.45 1.82
C LYS A 18 1.62 6.48 1.10
N VAL A 19 1.39 5.61 0.11
CA VAL A 19 0.10 5.48 -0.59
C VAL A 19 -1.03 5.16 0.38
N LEU A 20 -0.83 4.17 1.26
CA LEU A 20 -1.81 3.80 2.28
C LEU A 20 -2.12 4.97 3.25
N TYR A 21 -1.09 5.73 3.65
CA TYR A 21 -1.28 6.88 4.53
C TYR A 21 -1.96 8.05 3.86
N GLU A 22 -1.60 8.37 2.62
CA GLU A 22 -2.23 9.44 1.83
C GLU A 22 -3.72 9.14 1.63
N HIS A 23 -4.07 7.92 1.23
CA HIS A 23 -5.46 7.51 1.09
C HIS A 23 -6.23 7.65 2.41
N ARG A 24 -5.61 7.29 3.55
CA ARG A 24 -6.23 7.44 4.87
C ARG A 24 -6.49 8.90 5.23
N ILE A 25 -5.58 9.79 4.89
CA ILE A 25 -5.69 11.22 5.17
C ILE A 25 -6.83 11.82 4.34
N GLU A 26 -6.95 11.43 3.08
CA GLU A 26 -7.92 11.99 2.13
C GLU A 26 -9.34 11.42 2.32
N HIS A 27 -9.45 10.11 2.53
CA HIS A 27 -10.74 9.40 2.54
C HIS A 27 -11.16 8.88 3.93
N GLY A 28 -10.28 9.00 4.93
CA GLY A 28 -10.50 8.49 6.27
C GLY A 28 -10.10 7.02 6.45
N PRO A 29 -10.45 6.40 7.59
CA PRO A 29 -10.16 5.00 7.84
C PRO A 29 -10.85 4.07 6.84
N TYR A 30 -10.18 2.99 6.45
CA TYR A 30 -10.67 1.99 5.50
C TYR A 30 -10.46 0.58 6.02
N SER A 31 -11.13 -0.39 5.39
CA SER A 31 -11.04 -1.80 5.76
C SER A 31 -9.71 -2.43 5.32
N GLU A 32 -9.40 -3.60 5.86
CA GLU A 32 -8.24 -4.38 5.42
C GLU A 32 -8.35 -4.78 3.94
N GLU A 33 -9.56 -5.09 3.46
CA GLU A 33 -9.81 -5.42 2.05
C GLU A 33 -9.54 -4.23 1.12
N GLU A 34 -9.92 -3.01 1.53
CA GLU A 34 -9.59 -1.78 0.82
C GLU A 34 -8.07 -1.58 0.78
N ALA A 35 -7.38 -1.85 1.89
CA ALA A 35 -5.93 -1.77 1.97
C ALA A 35 -5.28 -2.71 0.95
N TYR A 36 -5.72 -3.98 0.88
CA TYR A 36 -5.19 -4.96 -0.07
C TYR A 36 -5.41 -4.53 -1.53
N ARG A 37 -6.58 -3.98 -1.85
CA ARG A 37 -6.83 -3.43 -3.19
C ARG A 37 -5.86 -2.30 -3.55
N LEU A 38 -5.62 -1.35 -2.63
CA LEU A 38 -4.65 -0.28 -2.85
C LEU A 38 -3.23 -0.82 -3.06
N LEU A 39 -2.87 -1.90 -2.34
CA LEU A 39 -1.57 -2.56 -2.52
C LEU A 39 -1.45 -3.24 -3.91
N ASP A 40 -2.53 -3.86 -4.39
CA ASP A 40 -2.56 -4.49 -5.72
C ASP A 40 -2.55 -3.45 -6.86
N GLU A 41 -3.26 -2.32 -6.68
CA GLU A 41 -3.25 -1.17 -7.58
C GLU A 41 -1.84 -0.59 -7.69
N TRP A 42 -1.22 -0.27 -6.55
CA TRP A 42 0.15 0.25 -6.51
C TRP A 42 1.16 -0.69 -7.18
N ARG A 43 1.03 -2.01 -7.00
CA ARG A 43 1.92 -2.99 -7.67
C ARG A 43 1.80 -2.92 -9.19
N THR A 44 0.59 -2.74 -9.71
CA THR A 44 0.32 -2.70 -11.15
C THR A 44 0.85 -1.42 -11.81
N GLU A 45 0.94 -0.32 -11.06
CA GLU A 45 1.48 0.96 -11.54
C GLU A 45 3.02 0.99 -11.63
N GLN A 46 3.72 0.01 -11.03
CA GLN A 46 5.18 -0.08 -11.00
C GLN A 46 5.79 -0.90 -12.15
N ASP A 47 4.97 -1.62 -12.92
CA ASP A 47 5.38 -2.42 -14.09
C ASP A 47 5.44 -1.58 -15.38
#